data_AF-A0A165YUB2-F1
#
_entry.id   AF-A0A165YUB2-F1
#
_cell.length_a   1.000
_cell.length_b   1.000
_cell.length_c   1.000
_cell.angle_alpha   90.00
_cell.angle_beta   90.00
_cell.angle_gamma   90.00
#
_symmetry.space_group_name_H-M   'P 1'
#
loop_
_entity.id
_entity.type
_entity.pdbx_description
1 polymer ?
#
loop_
_entity_poly.entity_id
_entity_poly.type
_entity_poly.pdbx_seq_one_letter_code
_entity_poly.pdbx_strand_id
1 'polypeptide(L)' 'MLNKKKQRGAAAIEYAILAAAMSVVLLSVVGGKDGTLTNAITDAYSTVVEKIEKAQESE' A
#
# COMPACT_ATOMS: atom_id res chain seq x y z
N MET A 1 21.15 -11.94 -36.66
CA MET A 1 20.01 -11.22 -36.06
C MET A 1 19.62 -11.93 -34.76
N LEU A 2 19.89 -11.34 -33.59
CA LEU A 2 19.49 -11.95 -32.31
C LEU A 2 17.97 -12.11 -32.26
N ASN A 3 17.51 -13.28 -31.79
CA ASN A 3 16.12 -13.70 -31.89
C ASN A 3 15.24 -12.90 -30.91
N LYS A 4 14.67 -11.79 -31.40
CA LYS A 4 13.84 -10.81 -30.65
C LYS A 4 12.76 -11.44 -29.77
N LYS A 5 12.24 -12.63 -30.13
CA LYS A 5 11.25 -13.37 -29.33
C LYS A 5 11.81 -13.84 -27.97
N LYS A 6 13.06 -14.32 -27.92
CA LYS A 6 13.70 -14.74 -26.66
C LYS A 6 13.93 -13.56 -25.72
N GLN A 7 14.36 -12.41 -26.24
CA GLN A 7 14.57 -11.20 -25.45
C GLN A 7 13.26 -10.65 -24.88
N ARG A 8 12.17 -10.67 -25.66
CA ARG A 8 10.84 -10.25 -25.17
C ARG A 8 10.28 -11.20 -24.10
N GLY A 9 10.52 -12.50 -24.22
CA GLY A 9 10.13 -13.48 -23.21
C GLY A 9 10.89 -13.33 -21.89
N ALA A 10 12.21 -13.12 -21.96
CA ALA A 10 13.04 -12.84 -20.78
C ALA A 10 12.59 -11.55 -20.07
N ALA A 11 12.38 -10.47 -20.83
CA ALA A 11 11.90 -9.21 -20.26
C ALA A 11 10.51 -9.34 -19.62
N ALA A 12 9.60 -10.13 -20.20
CA ALA A 12 8.28 -10.37 -19.61
C ALA A 12 8.35 -11.07 -18.24
N ILE A 13 9.26 -12.02 -18.08
CA ILE A 13 9.51 -12.69 -16.79
C ILE A 13 10.06 -11.68 -15.76
N GLU A 14 11.02 -10.85 -16.17
CA GLU A 14 11.59 -9.81 -15.31
C GLU A 14 10.53 -8.80 -14.84
N TYR A 15 9.66 -8.34 -15.76
CA TYR A 15 8.56 -7.44 -15.40
C TYR A 15 7.51 -8.09 -14.50
N ALA A 16 7.24 -9.39 -14.68
CA ALA A 16 6.32 -10.12 -13.81
C ALA A 16 6.87 -10.23 -12.37
N ILE A 17 8.15 -10.50 -12.21
CA ILE A 17 8.83 -10.54 -10.90
C ILE A 17 8.82 -9.15 -10.27
N LEU A 18 9.16 -8.11 -11.03
CA LEU A 18 9.13 -6.73 -10.56
C LEU A 18 7.73 -6.31 -10.13
N ALA A 19 6.71 -6.63 -10.92
CA ALA A 19 5.31 -6.36 -10.58
C ALA A 19 4.91 -7.07 -9.28
N ALA A 20 5.27 -8.35 -9.13
CA ALA A 20 4.98 -9.10 -7.90
C ALA A 20 5.64 -8.46 -6.66
N ALA A 21 6.90 -8.06 -6.78
CA ALA A 21 7.60 -7.35 -5.69
C ALA A 21 6.91 -6.03 -5.33
N MET A 22 6.51 -5.25 -6.33
CA MET A 22 5.77 -4.00 -6.12
C MET A 22 4.39 -4.22 -5.51
N SER A 23 3.68 -5.28 -5.91
CA SER A 23 2.39 -5.63 -5.32
C SER A 23 2.49 -5.94 -3.82
N VAL A 24 3.54 -6.63 -3.38
CA VAL A 24 3.78 -6.90 -1.96
C VAL A 24 4.03 -5.60 -1.18
N VAL A 25 4.85 -4.70 -1.73
CA VAL A 25 5.10 -3.39 -1.11
C VAL A 25 3.80 -2.60 -1.01
N LEU A 26 3.04 -2.49 -2.09
CA LEU A 26 1.76 -1.79 -2.09
C LEU A 26 0.77 -2.40 -1.09
N LEU A 27 0.70 -3.73 -1.00
CA LEU A 27 -0.13 -4.40 0.00
C LEU A 27 0.29 -4.06 1.43
N SER A 28 1.60 -4.00 1.73
CA SER A 28 2.07 -3.62 3.08
C SER A 28 1.79 -2.16 3.45
N VAL A 29 1.73 -1.27 2.45
CA VAL A 29 1.52 0.17 2.68
C VAL A 29 0.03 0.50 2.74
N VAL A 30 -0.75 0.06 1.75
CA VAL A 30 -2.17 0.45 1.58
C VAL A 30 -3.14 -0.72 1.68
N GLY A 31 -2.67 -1.94 1.90
CA GLY A 31 -3.50 -3.14 1.88
C GLY A 31 -4.37 -3.28 3.12
N GLY A 32 -5.65 -2.93 2.97
CA GLY A 32 -6.68 -3.23 3.95
C GLY A 32 -6.39 -2.62 5.33
N LYS A 33 -6.85 -3.31 6.37
CA LYS A 33 -6.75 -2.88 7.78
C LYS A 33 -5.35 -2.95 8.37
N ASP A 34 -4.42 -3.66 7.74
CA ASP A 34 -3.06 -3.84 8.26
C ASP A 34 -2.03 -2.97 7.53
N GLY A 35 -2.47 -2.23 6.51
CA GLY A 35 -1.62 -1.32 5.74
C GLY A 35 -1.10 -0.18 6.61
N THR A 36 0.21 0.07 6.55
CA THR A 36 0.86 1.10 7.39
C THR A 36 0.24 2.49 7.18
N LEU A 37 -0.04 2.88 5.94
CA LEU A 37 -0.68 4.15 5.63
C LEU A 37 -2.15 4.16 6.07
N THR A 38 -2.86 3.06 5.88
CA THR A 38 -4.25 2.92 6.34
C THR A 38 -4.35 3.15 7.84
N ASN A 39 -3.49 2.50 8.62
CA ASN A 39 -3.45 2.65 10.08
C ASN A 39 -3.12 4.06 10.51
N ALA A 40 -2.10 4.68 9.90
CA ALA A 40 -1.74 6.07 10.22
C ALA A 40 -2.92 7.05 9.99
N ILE A 41 -3.68 6.85 8.92
CA ILE A 41 -4.88 7.65 8.62
C ILE A 41 -5.99 7.36 9.64
N THR A 42 -6.24 6.08 9.94
CA THR A 42 -7.24 5.68 10.93
C THR A 42 -6.93 6.25 12.31
N ASP A 43 -5.68 6.14 12.77
CA ASP A 43 -5.25 6.65 14.09
C ASP A 43 -5.38 8.19 14.18
N ALA A 44 -4.98 8.89 13.11
CA ALA A 44 -5.14 10.33 13.04
C ALA A 44 -6.62 10.73 13.12
N TYR A 45 -7.50 10.02 12.41
CA TYR A 45 -8.94 10.25 12.47
C TYR A 45 -9.52 9.96 13.85
N SER A 46 -9.17 8.82 14.45
CA SER A 46 -9.59 8.45 15.81
C SER A 46 -9.15 9.49 16.84
N THR A 47 -7.94 10.04 16.71
CA THR A 47 -7.45 11.12 17.59
C THR A 47 -8.32 12.37 17.49
N VAL A 48 -8.76 12.74 16.28
CA VAL A 48 -9.66 13.89 16.10
C VAL A 48 -11.02 13.64 16.74
N VAL A 49 -11.59 12.45 16.53
CA VAL A 49 -12.87 12.06 17.14
C VAL A 49 -12.78 12.13 18.65
N GLU A 50 -11.75 11.52 19.26
CA GLU A 50 -11.56 11.52 20.71
C GLU A 50 -11.45 12.94 21.29
N LYS A 51 -10.78 13.86 20.58
CA LYS A 51 -10.68 15.26 20.99
C LYS A 51 -12.04 15.98 20.95
N ILE A 52 -12.87 15.67 19.96
CA ILE A 52 -14.21 16.25 19.84
C ILE A 52 -15.11 15.72 20.97
N GLU A 53 -15.10 14.41 21.21
CA GLU A 53 -15.90 13.77 22.26
C GLU A 53 -15.54 14.31 23.66
N LYS A 54 -14.24 14.39 23.98
CA LYS A 54 -13.77 14.98 25.25
C LYS A 54 -14.17 16.44 25.43
N ALA A 55 -14.22 17.21 24.35
CA ALA A 55 -14.67 18.59 24.41
C ALA A 55 -16.17 18.69 24.71
N GLN A 56 -16.98 17.75 24.23
CA GLN A 56 -18.42 17.69 24.51
C GLN A 56 -18.73 17.20 25.93
N GLU A 57 -17.91 16.30 26.50
CA GLU A 57 -18.07 15.81 27.88
C GLU A 57 -17.62 16.83 28.93
N SER A 58 -16.87 17.87 28.53
CA SER A 58 -16.34 18.91 29.42
C SER A 58 -17.28 20.11 29.62
N GLU A 59 -18.46 20.11 28.97
CA GLU A 59 -19.58 21.05 29.22
C GLU A 59 -20.66 20.39 30.09
#